data_AF-A0A967YHZ6-F1
#
_entry.id   AF-A0A967YHZ6-F1
#
_cell.length_a   1.000
_cell.length_b   1.000
_cell.length_c   1.000
_cell.angle_alpha   90.00
_cell.angle_beta   90.00
_cell.angle_gamma   90.00
#
_symmetry.space_group_name_H-M   'P 1'
#
loop_
_entity.id
_entity.type
_entity.pdbx_description
1 polymer ?
#
loop_
_entity_poly.entity_id
_entity_poly.type
_entity_poly.pdbx_seq_one_letter_code
_entity_poly.pdbx_strand_id
1 'polypeptide(L)' 'MLNNRTSGILLHLTSLPGNHGIGDLGQGAYTFIDFLAAAGQSCWQFLPTGPTSTVFDNSPYMCRSVFAGNPLL' A
#
# COMPACT_ATOMS: atom_id res chain seq x y z
N MET A 1 -7.98 -13.77 13.32
CA MET A 1 -7.55 -12.52 13.97
C MET A 1 -6.12 -12.69 14.46
N LEU A 2 -5.40 -11.61 14.75
CA LEU A 2 -4.04 -11.67 15.31
C LEU A 2 -4.13 -12.15 16.77
N ASN A 3 -3.68 -13.38 17.05
CA ASN A 3 -3.81 -14.02 18.35
C ASN A 3 -2.54 -13.95 19.21
N ASN A 4 -1.44 -13.45 18.64
CA ASN A 4 -0.15 -13.25 19.31
C ASN A 4 0.19 -11.76 19.34
N ARG A 5 1.14 -11.35 20.20
CA ARG A 5 1.69 -10.00 20.15
C ARG A 5 2.36 -9.77 18.79
N THR A 6 1.92 -8.73 18.08
CA THR A 6 2.34 -8.38 16.72
C THR A 6 2.63 -6.88 16.68
N SER A 7 3.61 -6.48 15.86
CA SER A 7 3.84 -5.08 15.47
C SER A 7 3.84 -4.96 13.95
N GLY A 8 3.59 -3.76 13.45
CA GLY A 8 3.55 -3.50 12.03
C GLY A 8 3.70 -2.02 11.69
N ILE A 9 3.75 -1.75 10.39
CA ILE A 9 3.85 -0.39 9.84
C ILE A 9 2.63 -0.10 8.96
N LEU A 10 2.10 1.12 9.09
CA LEU A 10 1.14 1.71 8.17
C LEU A 10 1.90 2.50 7.10
N LEU A 11 1.86 2.02 5.86
CA LEU A 11 2.42 2.72 4.70
C LEU A 11 1.60 2.34 3.46
N HIS A 12 1.04 3.31 2.74
CA HIS A 12 0.31 3.01 1.51
C HIS A 12 1.26 2.71 0.35
N LEU A 13 0.82 1.90 -0.62
CA LEU A 13 1.61 1.49 -1.79
C LEU A 13 2.13 2.69 -2.58
N THR A 14 1.30 3.72 -2.72
CA THR A 14 1.66 4.96 -3.43
C THR A 14 2.84 5.72 -2.79
N SER A 15 3.15 5.46 -1.52
CA SER A 15 4.23 6.10 -0.77
C SER A 15 5.54 5.31 -0.82
N LEU A 16 5.55 4.13 -1.47
CA LEU A 16 6.76 3.39 -1.71
C LEU A 16 7.68 4.15 -2.67
N PRO A 17 9.00 4.02 -2.53
CA PRO A 17 9.93 4.54 -3.51
C PRO A 17 9.73 3.80 -4.85
N GLY A 18 9.66 4.55 -5.94
CA GLY A 18 9.47 4.02 -7.29
C GLY A 18 9.96 4.99 -8.35
N ASN A 19 10.25 4.48 -9.55
CA ASN A 19 10.87 5.27 -10.63
C ASN A 19 9.83 5.97 -11.53
N HIS A 20 8.54 5.78 -11.28
CA HIS A 20 7.46 6.18 -12.18
C HIS A 20 6.61 7.34 -11.64
N GLY A 21 7.10 8.03 -10.59
CA GLY A 21 6.40 9.17 -9.97
C GLY A 21 5.37 8.80 -8.89
N ILE A 22 5.07 7.51 -8.74
CA ILE A 22 4.24 6.95 -7.67
C ILE A 22 4.81 5.59 -7.26
N GLY A 23 4.62 5.20 -6.00
CA GLY A 23 4.93 3.83 -5.57
C GLY A 23 3.98 2.80 -6.18
N ASP A 24 4.50 1.63 -6.50
CA ASP A 24 3.82 0.55 -7.21
C ASP A 24 4.11 -0.82 -6.56
N LEU A 25 3.52 -1.89 -7.11
CA LEU A 25 3.77 -3.28 -6.71
C LEU A 25 5.05 -3.88 -7.35
N GLY A 26 6.05 -3.04 -7.64
CA GLY A 26 7.35 -3.43 -8.17
C GLY A 26 8.44 -3.63 -7.11
N GLN A 27 9.70 -3.34 -7.48
CA GLN A 27 10.87 -3.60 -6.63
C GLN A 27 10.82 -2.86 -5.28
N GLY A 28 10.25 -1.65 -5.24
CA GLY A 28 10.09 -0.88 -4.00
C GLY A 28 9.25 -1.61 -2.95
N ALA A 29 8.22 -2.33 -3.37
CA ALA A 29 7.38 -3.14 -2.48
C ALA A 29 8.15 -4.33 -1.91
N TYR A 30 8.92 -5.05 -2.74
CA TYR A 30 9.77 -6.15 -2.27
C TYR A 30 10.81 -5.67 -1.25
N THR A 31 11.52 -4.59 -1.57
CA THR A 31 12.51 -4.00 -0.64
C THR A 31 11.86 -3.56 0.68
N PHE A 32 10.63 -3.04 0.65
CA PHE A 32 9.91 -2.69 1.87
C PHE A 32 9.50 -3.93 2.68
N ILE A 33 9.07 -5.02 2.02
CA ILE A 33 8.78 -6.29 2.69
C ILE A 33 10.04 -6.87 3.34
N ASP A 34 11.17 -6.85 2.65
CA ASP A 34 12.46 -7.29 3.19
C ASP A 34 12.85 -6.47 4.42
N PHE A 35 12.63 -5.14 4.38
CA PHE A 35 12.82 -4.26 5.53
C PHE A 35 11.90 -4.63 6.71
N LEU A 36 10.61 -4.87 6.46
CA LEU A 36 9.67 -5.29 7.50
C LEU A 36 10.11 -6.60 8.15
N ALA A 37 10.50 -7.59 7.35
CA ALA A 37 11.00 -8.87 7.81
C ALA A 37 12.27 -8.72 8.66
N ALA A 38 13.24 -7.94 8.19
CA ALA A 38 14.48 -7.65 8.92
C ALA A 38 14.22 -6.91 10.25
N ALA A 39 13.20 -6.03 10.29
CA ALA A 39 12.79 -5.29 11.47
C ALA A 39 11.84 -6.06 12.41
N GLY A 40 11.58 -7.35 12.13
CA GLY A 40 10.67 -8.19 12.93
C GLY A 40 9.20 -7.76 12.89
N GLN A 41 8.82 -6.91 11.92
CA GLN A 41 7.43 -6.52 11.71
C GLN A 41 6.65 -7.67 11.10
N SER A 42 5.44 -7.90 11.60
CA SER A 42 4.59 -9.04 11.20
C SER A 42 3.27 -8.59 10.58
N CYS A 43 3.05 -7.28 10.46
CA CYS A 43 1.89 -6.70 9.80
C CYS A 43 2.30 -5.52 8.93
N TRP A 44 1.71 -5.43 7.75
CA TRP A 44 1.74 -4.24 6.91
C TRP A 44 0.30 -3.80 6.67
N GLN A 45 -0.03 -2.59 7.13
CA GLN A 45 -1.32 -1.98 6.87
C GLN A 45 -1.19 -0.93 5.75
N PHE A 46 -2.20 -0.87 4.89
CA PHE A 46 -2.33 0.14 3.86
C PHE A 46 -3.81 0.53 3.68
N LEU A 47 -4.03 1.66 3.02
CA LEU A 47 -5.33 2.22 2.66
C LEU A 47 -6.01 1.40 1.52
N PRO A 48 -7.28 1.67 1.18
CA PRO A 48 -7.94 0.98 0.07
C PRO A 48 -7.22 1.16 -1.27
N THR A 49 -7.15 0.08 -2.05
CA THR A 49 -6.38 0.01 -3.30
C THR A 49 -7.25 0.16 -4.55
N GLY A 50 -8.46 0.72 -4.41
CA GLY A 50 -9.40 0.89 -5.52
C GLY A 50 -9.01 2.02 -6.49
N PRO A 51 -9.59 2.05 -7.72
CA PRO A 51 -9.31 3.10 -8.69
C PRO A 51 -9.73 4.48 -8.17
N THR A 52 -8.78 5.41 -8.13
CA THR A 52 -8.99 6.79 -7.72
C THR A 52 -9.28 7.70 -8.93
N SER A 53 -9.60 8.97 -8.66
CA SER A 53 -9.89 9.99 -9.67
C SER A 53 -9.44 11.36 -9.16
N THR A 54 -8.98 12.21 -10.07
CA THR A 54 -8.63 13.60 -9.78
C THR A 54 -9.85 14.45 -9.40
N VAL A 55 -11.06 14.08 -9.84
CA VAL A 55 -12.32 14.75 -9.43
C VAL A 55 -12.55 14.66 -7.92
N PHE A 56 -11.94 13.66 -7.27
CA PHE A 56 -12.03 13.42 -5.83
C PHE A 56 -10.66 13.48 -5.17
N ASP A 57 -9.77 14.31 -5.70
CA ASP A 57 -8.40 14.56 -5.20
C ASP A 57 -7.60 13.30 -4.92
N ASN A 58 -7.83 12.25 -5.73
CA ASN A 58 -7.19 10.95 -5.62
C ASN A 58 -7.39 10.23 -4.27
N SER A 59 -8.48 10.53 -3.54
CA SER A 59 -8.79 9.87 -2.27
C SER A 59 -9.01 8.35 -2.45
N PRO A 60 -8.27 7.48 -1.74
CA PRO A 60 -8.47 6.03 -1.80
C PRO A 60 -9.82 5.60 -1.23
N TYR A 61 -10.47 6.47 -0.44
CA TYR A 61 -11.79 6.22 0.13
C TYR A 61 -12.94 6.62 -0.81
N MET A 62 -12.65 7.29 -1.92
CA MET A 62 -13.65 7.64 -2.94
C MET A 62 -13.36 6.92 -4.27
N CYS A 63 -13.33 5.59 -4.18
CA CYS A 63 -13.02 4.72 -5.31
C CYS A 63 -14.22 4.52 -6.24
N ARG A 64 -13.95 4.35 -7.54
CA ARG A 64 -14.99 4.06 -8.56
C ARG A 64 -15.53 2.63 -8.51
N SER A 65 -14.86 1.73 -7.80
CA SER A 65 -15.25 0.34 -7.64
C SER A 65 -14.66 -0.20 -6.34
N VAL A 66 -15.47 -0.96 -5.60
CA VAL A 66 -15.06 -1.67 -4.38
C VAL A 66 -14.36 -3.01 -4.68
N PHE A 67 -14.32 -3.44 -5.95
CA PHE A 67 -13.73 -4.72 -6.37
C PHE A 67 -12.46 -4.56 -7.20
N ALA A 68 -12.34 -3.48 -7.97
CA ALA A 68 -11.19 -3.28 -8.86
C ALA A 68 -9.96 -2.78 -8.09
N GLY A 69 -8.77 -3.05 -8.62
CA GLY A 69 -7.52 -2.43 -8.19
C GLY A 69 -7.24 -1.12 -8.93
N ASN A 70 -6.45 -0.24 -8.32
CA ASN A 70 -6.00 1.01 -8.92
C ASN A 70 -4.95 0.72 -10.01
N PRO A 71 -5.16 1.13 -11.27
CA PRO A 71 -4.24 0.83 -12.36
C PRO A 71 -2.89 1.57 -12.27
N LEU A 72 -2.74 2.51 -11.33
CA LEU A 72 -1.48 3.20 -11.07
C LEU A 72 -0.54 2.41 -10.13
N LEU A 73 -1.02 1.31 -9.54
CA LEU A 73 -0.29 0.48 -8.58
C LEU A 73 0.25 -0.80 -9.22
#